data_AF-A0A067BJ47-F1
#
_entry.id   AF-A0A067BJ47-F1
#
_cell.length_a   1.000
_cell.length_b   1.000
_cell.length_c   1.000
_cell.angle_alpha   90.00
_cell.angle_beta   90.00
_cell.angle_gamma   90.00
#
_symmetry.space_group_name_H-M   'P 1'
#
loop_
_entity.id
_entity.type
_entity.pdbx_description
1 polymer ?
#
loop_
_entity_poly.entity_id
_entity_poly.type
_entity_poly.pdbx_seq_one_letter_code
_entity_poly.pdbx_strand_id
1 'polypeptide(L)'
;MAGVGHGSYCQRTMRQREHLHPSVYTLPPPTENEVLAMAALPKALDWCERGMCTSSWNQHIPQYCGSCFAHGALSSANDRIKILNHKLGFNGPD
;
A
#
# COMPACT_ATOMS: atom_id res chain seq x y z
N MET A 1 9.73 -36.36 24.59
CA MET A 1 9.10 -35.02 24.57
C MET A 1 9.73 -34.25 23.41
N ALA A 2 9.10 -34.28 22.23
CA ALA A 2 9.66 -33.63 21.04
C ALA A 2 9.34 -32.13 21.09
N GLY A 3 10.38 -31.30 21.11
CA GLY A 3 10.26 -29.84 21.06
C GLY A 3 9.72 -29.41 19.70
N VAL A 4 8.62 -28.65 19.70
CA VAL A 4 8.06 -28.04 18.51
C VAL A 4 8.96 -26.86 18.12
N GLY A 5 9.70 -27.01 17.02
CA GLY A 5 10.51 -25.96 16.44
C GLY A 5 9.65 -24.74 16.12
N HIS A 6 9.99 -23.60 16.71
CA HIS A 6 9.35 -22.33 16.41
C HIS A 6 9.77 -21.91 15.01
N GLY A 7 8.91 -22.16 14.02
CA GLY A 7 9.05 -21.55 12.70
C GLY A 7 9.14 -20.03 12.85
N SER A 8 9.95 -19.39 12.00
CA SER A 8 10.15 -17.94 11.96
C SER A 8 8.87 -17.23 11.50
N TYR A 9 7.83 -17.18 12.35
CA TYR A 9 6.64 -16.38 12.11
C TYR A 9 6.68 -15.10 12.94
N CYS A 10 6.23 -14.00 12.34
CA CYS A 10 6.11 -12.73 13.04
C CYS A 10 5.00 -12.81 14.09
N GLN A 11 5.39 -13.00 15.36
CA GLN A 11 4.50 -13.14 16.52
C GLN A 11 3.55 -11.95 16.71
N ARG A 12 3.95 -10.75 16.24
CA ARG A 12 3.28 -9.48 16.57
C ARG A 12 2.06 -9.19 15.69
N THR A 13 2.08 -9.58 14.42
CA THR A 13 1.02 -9.28 13.45
C THR A 13 0.17 -10.50 13.08
N MET A 14 0.71 -11.70 13.21
CA MET A 14 0.13 -12.92 12.64
C MET A 14 -0.21 -13.95 13.72
N ARG A 15 -0.89 -13.56 14.82
CA ARG A 15 -1.33 -14.43 15.94
C ARG A 15 -1.88 -15.79 15.47
N GLN A 16 -0.99 -16.76 15.24
CA GLN A 16 -1.28 -18.06 14.62
C GLN A 16 -2.07 -18.01 13.29
N ARG A 17 -2.05 -16.87 12.58
CA ARG A 17 -2.63 -16.81 11.24
C ARG A 17 -1.60 -17.35 10.26
N GLU A 18 -1.99 -18.38 9.53
CA GLU A 18 -1.21 -18.89 8.41
C GLU A 18 -1.02 -17.74 7.43
N HIS A 19 0.23 -17.37 7.20
CA HIS A 19 0.56 -16.36 6.21
C HIS A 19 0.56 -17.06 4.87
N LEU A 20 -0.15 -16.49 3.89
CA LEU A 20 -0.12 -16.94 2.50
C LEU A 20 1.29 -16.63 1.94
N HIS A 21 2.28 -17.38 2.40
CA HIS A 21 3.64 -17.26 1.92
C HIS A 21 3.70 -17.99 0.57
N PRO A 22 4.29 -17.38 -0.46
CA PRO A 22 4.43 -18.03 -1.77
C PRO A 22 5.20 -19.36 -1.71
N SER A 23 5.99 -19.61 -0.67
CA SER A 23 6.68 -20.90 -0.48
C SER A 23 5.80 -22.00 0.14
N VAL A 24 4.63 -21.65 0.67
CA VAL A 24 3.68 -22.61 1.28
C VAL A 24 2.49 -22.82 0.35
N TYR A 25 2.06 -21.78 -0.36
CA TYR A 25 0.96 -21.83 -1.31
C TYR A 25 1.39 -21.28 -2.67
N THR A 26 1.48 -22.16 -3.66
CA THR A 26 1.64 -21.74 -5.07
C THR A 26 0.37 -21.05 -5.52
N LEU A 27 0.48 -19.79 -5.95
CA LEU A 27 -0.63 -19.06 -6.55
C LEU A 27 -1.03 -19.73 -7.88
N PRO A 28 -2.34 -19.77 -8.22
CA PRO A 28 -2.77 -20.24 -9.52
C PRO A 28 -2.21 -19.33 -10.63
N PRO A 29 -2.01 -19.85 -11.85
CA PRO A 29 -1.65 -19.01 -12.98
C PRO A 29 -2.74 -17.95 -13.23
N PRO A 30 -2.36 -16.74 -13.68
CA PRO A 30 -3.34 -15.71 -14.01
C PRO A 30 -4.24 -16.18 -15.16
N THR A 31 -5.51 -15.82 -15.07
CA THR A 31 -6.50 -16.01 -16.12
C THR A 31 -6.18 -15.13 -17.33
N GLU A 32 -6.72 -15.48 -18.50
CA GLU A 32 -6.57 -14.66 -19.71
C GLU A 32 -7.01 -13.21 -19.49
N ASN A 33 -8.12 -13.01 -18.77
CA ASN A 33 -8.63 -11.67 -18.42
C ASN A 33 -7.64 -10.88 -17.56
N GLU A 34 -6.96 -11.53 -16.60
CA GLU A 34 -5.95 -10.88 -15.76
C GLU A 34 -4.69 -10.54 -16.56
N VAL A 35 -4.28 -11.41 -17.48
CA VAL A 35 -3.17 -11.13 -18.40
C VAL A 35 -3.48 -9.92 -19.28
N LEU A 36 -4.69 -9.85 -19.85
CA LEU A 36 -5.13 -8.71 -20.66
C LEU A 36 -5.21 -7.43 -19.81
N ALA A 37 -5.74 -7.50 -18.59
CA ALA A 37 -5.82 -6.35 -17.69
C ALA A 37 -4.42 -5.83 -17.29
N MET A 38 -3.49 -6.73 -16.98
CA MET A 38 -2.10 -6.37 -16.70
C MET A 38 -1.41 -5.75 -17.91
N ALA A 39 -1.66 -6.27 -19.11
CA ALA A 39 -1.11 -5.71 -20.35
C ALA A 39 -1.62 -4.29 -20.66
N ALA A 40 -2.81 -3.94 -20.15
CA ALA A 40 -3.38 -2.60 -20.29
C ALA A 40 -2.80 -1.57 -19.30
N LEU A 41 -2.08 -2.01 -18.25
CA LEU A 41 -1.46 -1.10 -17.29
C LEU A 41 -0.23 -0.39 -17.90
N PRO A 42 0.04 0.87 -17.50
CA PRO A 42 1.25 1.54 -17.95
C PRO A 42 2.51 0.86 -17.39
N LYS A 43 3.58 0.82 -18.19
CA LYS A 43 4.89 0.26 -17.77
C LYS A 43 5.52 1.01 -16.59
N ALA A 44 5.20 2.29 -16.44
CA ALA A 44 5.62 3.14 -15.32
C ALA A 44 4.50 4.12 -14.98
N LEU A 45 4.28 4.34 -13.68
CA LEU A 45 3.28 5.27 -13.17
C LEU A 45 3.83 5.92 -11.90
N ASP A 46 4.02 7.24 -11.97
CA ASP A 46 4.26 8.08 -10.80
C ASP A 46 3.15 9.14 -10.72
N TRP A 47 2.39 9.15 -9.63
CA TRP A 47 1.34 10.13 -9.38
C TRP A 47 1.94 11.51 -9.02
N CYS A 48 3.11 11.54 -8.41
CA CYS A 48 3.79 12.76 -7.99
C CYS A 48 4.36 13.50 -9.20
N GLU A 49 4.94 12.80 -10.19
CA GLU A 49 5.35 13.41 -11.46
C GLU A 49 4.17 14.02 -12.23
N ARG A 50 2.96 13.50 -12.00
CA ARG A 50 1.71 14.04 -12.55
C ARG A 50 1.11 15.17 -11.70
N GLY A 51 1.80 15.61 -10.66
CA GLY A 51 1.35 16.65 -9.75
C GLY A 51 0.22 16.24 -8.81
N MET A 52 -0.07 14.94 -8.66
CA MET A 52 -1.21 14.42 -7.89
C MET A 52 -0.87 14.08 -6.44
N CYS A 53 0.40 14.10 -6.06
CA CYS A 53 0.80 13.91 -4.66
C CYS A 53 0.61 15.20 -3.86
N THR A 54 0.22 15.02 -2.61
CA THR A 54 0.23 16.02 -1.55
C THR A 54 1.57 16.04 -0.83
N SER A 55 1.82 17.09 -0.06
CA SER A 55 3.11 17.31 0.61
C SER A 55 3.46 16.19 1.60
N SER A 56 4.75 15.85 1.68
CA SER A 56 5.27 14.88 2.66
C SER A 56 5.30 15.48 4.07
N TRP A 57 4.95 14.67 5.07
CA TRP A 57 4.89 15.08 6.48
C TRP A 57 5.92 14.31 7.31
N ASN A 58 6.43 14.93 8.38
CA ASN A 58 7.37 14.30 9.30
C ASN A 58 6.70 13.98 10.64
N GLN A 59 6.46 12.69 10.91
CA GLN A 59 5.84 12.20 12.15
C GLN A 59 6.76 12.23 13.38
N HIS A 60 8.06 12.50 13.21
CA HIS A 60 9.06 12.39 14.28
C HIS A 60 9.32 13.70 15.03
N ILE A 61 8.72 14.80 14.59
CA ILE A 61 8.95 16.14 15.16
C ILE A 61 7.63 16.80 15.60
N PRO A 62 7.67 17.67 16.63
CA PRO A 62 8.81 17.99 17.49
C PRO A 62 9.19 16.86 18.46
N GLN A 63 8.35 15.83 18.58
CA GLN A 63 8.61 14.64 19.39
C GLN A 63 8.25 13.41 18.56
N TYR A 64 8.97 12.31 18.80
CA TYR A 64 8.72 11.07 18.09
C TYR A 64 7.30 10.55 18.37
N CYS A 65 6.53 10.33 17.31
CA CYS A 65 5.28 9.58 17.36
C CYS A 65 5.31 8.44 16.33
N GLY A 66 4.89 7.24 16.76
CA GLY A 66 4.72 6.09 15.87
C GLY A 66 3.44 6.17 15.01
N SER A 67 3.13 7.35 14.45
CA SER A 67 1.88 7.65 13.73
C SER A 67 1.94 7.36 12.23
N CYS A 68 2.89 6.55 11.76
CA CYS A 68 3.05 6.23 10.32
C CYS A 68 1.77 5.68 9.69
N PHE A 69 0.99 4.89 10.43
CA PHE A 69 -0.28 4.36 9.96
C PHE A 69 -1.29 5.48 9.66
N ALA A 70 -1.33 6.51 10.49
CA ALA A 70 -2.21 7.67 10.32
C ALA A 70 -1.71 8.57 9.19
N HIS A 71 -0.40 8.85 9.14
CA HIS A 71 0.20 9.65 8.08
C HIS A 71 -0.01 8.99 6.71
N GLY A 72 0.28 7.70 6.56
CA GLY A 72 0.09 6.98 5.30
C GLY A 72 -1.38 6.92 4.85
N ALA A 73 -2.31 6.69 5.78
CA ALA A 73 -3.74 6.69 5.47
C ALA A 73 -4.24 8.06 5.01
N LEU A 74 -3.85 9.14 5.70
CA LEU A 74 -4.27 10.50 5.38
C LEU A 74 -3.62 11.03 4.11
N SER A 75 -2.33 10.80 3.89
CA SER A 75 -1.65 11.15 2.62
C SER A 75 -2.34 10.48 1.44
N SER A 76 -2.65 9.18 1.55
CA SER A 76 -3.36 8.46 0.48
C SER A 76 -4.78 9.01 0.23
N ALA A 77 -5.48 9.44 1.28
CA ALA A 77 -6.81 10.04 1.15
C ALA A 77 -6.73 11.40 0.46
N ASN A 78 -5.77 12.24 0.86
CA ASN A 78 -5.57 13.56 0.28
C ASN A 78 -5.18 13.49 -1.20
N ASP A 79 -4.28 12.57 -1.57
CA ASP A 79 -3.90 12.35 -2.98
C ASP A 79 -5.13 11.93 -3.82
N ARG A 80 -6.01 11.09 -3.27
CA ARG A 80 -7.26 10.67 -3.94
C ARG A 80 -8.24 11.84 -4.11
N ILE A 81 -8.36 12.71 -3.12
CA ILE A 81 -9.18 13.92 -3.22
C ILE A 81 -8.64 14.82 -4.31
N LYS A 82 -7.32 15.02 -4.38
CA LYS A 82 -6.67 15.81 -5.43
C LYS A 82 -6.91 15.23 -6.83
N ILE A 83 -6.80 13.92 -6.99
CA ILE A 83 -7.12 13.22 -8.25
C ILE A 83 -8.59 13.43 -8.63
N LEU A 84 -9.51 13.34 -7.67
CA LEU A 84 -10.94 13.57 -7.90
C LEU A 84 -11.22 15.02 -8.31
N ASN A 85 -10.65 15.99 -7.59
CA ASN A 85 -10.79 17.42 -7.89
C ASN A 85 -10.27 17.75 -9.30
N HIS A 86 -9.11 17.22 -9.67
CA HIS A 86 -8.58 17.35 -11.02
C HIS A 86 -9.52 16.77 -12.08
N LYS A 87 -10.12 15.59 -11.82
CA LYS A 87 -11.12 14.99 -12.72
C LYS A 87 -12.39 15.84 -12.86
N LEU A 88 -12.78 16.55 -11.80
CA LEU A 88 -13.95 17.42 -11.77
C LEU A 88 -13.66 18.85 -12.29
N GLY A 89 -12.41 19.19 -12.61
CA GLY A 89 -12.01 20.53 -13.03
C GLY A 89 -12.00 21.57 -11.90
N PHE A 90 -11.91 21.14 -10.64
CA PHE A 90 -11.81 22.03 -9.50
C PHE A 90 -10.37 22.55 -9.35
N ASN A 91 -10.21 23.87 -9.43
CA ASN A 91 -8.91 24.56 -9.36
C ASN A 91 -8.75 25.42 -8.09
N GLY A 92 -9.61 25.22 -7.08
CA GLY A 92 -9.47 25.88 -5.79
C GLY A 92 -8.27 25.35 -5.00
N PRO A 93 -7.84 26.06 -3.95
CA PRO A 93 -6.86 25.51 -3.01
C PRO A 93 -7.38 24.19 -2.45
N ASP A 94 -6.49 23.21 -2.47
CA ASP A 94 -6.64 21.86 -1.93
C ASP A 94 -6.99 21.84 -0.44
#